data_AF-A0A8J1VTA7-F1
#
_entry.id   AF-A0A8J1VTA7-F1
#
_cell.length_a   1.000
_cell.length_b   1.000
_cell.length_c   1.000
_cell.angle_alpha   90.00
_cell.angle_beta   90.00
_cell.angle_gamma   90.00
#
_symmetry.space_group_name_H-M   'P 1'
#
loop_
_entity.id
_entity.type
_entity.pdbx_description
1 polymer ?
#
loop_
_entity_poly.entity_id
_entity_poly.type
_entity_poly.pdbx_seq_one_letter_code
_entity_poly.pdbx_strand_id
1 'polypeptide(L)'
;MLPSNILLVLALFFPLTSASMRKQHPNIRPAQHMHDRTPINGIANSNVESVPIGSATPESSQGKVMVRRKKRGCVAGTAPSVASPTIPPQSLTVSSASLTSTTATVIGTVSTNSTGSLLERIFPMGTGSASWTTCTDSSSSLSYSGALNPLTAGKLPNIAISPDGHSSLLANYPSGTFQLSATQGFNFYTEGSKNSVLVEVAKEVMLSYSVYFQSGFQFNKGGKMPGLYGGTSLTAAKSCSGGRQEGRDDCFSARLMWRTNGAGEFYNYYPTSITEGGTYCSTPPYSICDTVYGDSIGRGAFTWPTGAWITVAQRLKLNDVGAANGEQELFVNGVSVIKLLGLEISMQSSTKIYGIMAQTFFGGNDATWASPQDQSAWFKDWSLAVLA
;
A
#
# COMPACT_ATOMS: atom_id res chain seq x y z
N MET A 1 67.28 -13.22 37.08
CA MET A 1 66.48 -13.34 38.32
C MET A 1 65.01 -13.34 37.95
N LEU A 2 64.39 -14.52 37.91
CA LEU A 2 62.94 -14.71 38.15
C LEU A 2 62.70 -14.62 39.69
N PRO A 3 61.46 -14.61 40.24
CA PRO A 3 60.19 -14.99 39.61
C PRO A 3 58.93 -14.17 39.96
N SER A 4 57.88 -14.53 39.23
CA SER A 4 56.45 -14.49 39.53
C SER A 4 56.05 -15.09 40.90
N ASN A 5 54.91 -14.65 41.45
CA ASN A 5 53.98 -15.38 42.35
C ASN A 5 52.62 -14.66 42.24
N ILE A 6 51.61 -15.16 41.53
CA ILE A 6 50.60 -16.16 41.95
C ILE A 6 50.14 -15.98 43.39
N LEU A 7 48.92 -15.44 43.56
CA LEU A 7 48.05 -15.80 44.68
C LEU A 7 46.62 -16.01 44.14
N LEU A 8 46.20 -17.27 44.23
CA LEU A 8 44.86 -17.79 44.00
C LEU A 8 44.13 -17.77 45.34
N VAL A 9 42.93 -17.17 45.43
CA VAL A 9 41.97 -17.47 46.51
C VAL A 9 40.63 -17.83 45.88
N LEU A 10 40.21 -19.04 46.21
CA LEU A 10 38.96 -19.68 45.82
C LEU A 10 37.78 -19.17 46.65
N ALA A 11 36.64 -19.04 45.96
CA ALA A 11 35.27 -19.43 46.34
C ALA A 11 34.62 -18.85 47.62
N LEU A 12 33.45 -18.24 47.43
CA LEU A 12 32.21 -18.64 48.12
C LEU A 12 30.97 -18.23 47.30
N PHE A 13 30.10 -19.22 47.07
CA PHE A 13 28.78 -19.14 46.46
C PHE A 13 27.80 -18.31 47.32
N PHE A 14 26.84 -17.61 46.71
CA PHE A 14 25.38 -17.74 46.94
C PHE A 14 24.59 -16.77 46.01
N PRO A 15 23.49 -17.22 45.37
CA PRO A 15 22.61 -16.38 44.57
C PRO A 15 21.54 -15.71 45.45
N LEU A 16 21.26 -14.43 45.21
CA LEU A 16 20.08 -13.75 45.76
C LEU A 16 18.96 -13.78 44.73
N THR A 17 18.06 -14.75 44.91
CA THR A 17 16.69 -14.67 44.44
C THR A 17 15.95 -13.60 45.26
N SER A 18 15.06 -12.84 44.64
CA SER A 18 14.06 -12.04 45.35
C SER A 18 12.70 -12.20 44.70
N ALA A 19 11.73 -12.38 45.59
CA ALA A 19 10.50 -13.08 45.36
C ALA A 19 9.42 -12.24 44.70
N SER A 20 8.61 -12.97 43.93
CA SER A 20 7.23 -12.72 43.55
C SER A 20 6.35 -12.24 44.72
N MET A 21 5.62 -11.15 44.53
CA MET A 21 4.41 -10.86 45.29
C MET A 21 3.18 -11.16 44.42
N ARG A 22 2.47 -12.22 44.81
CA ARG A 22 1.18 -12.65 44.30
C ARG A 22 0.10 -12.06 45.21
N LYS A 23 -0.81 -11.23 44.68
CA LYS A 23 -2.07 -10.88 45.35
C LYS A 23 -3.18 -11.80 44.84
N GLN A 24 -3.89 -12.43 45.76
CA GLN A 24 -5.03 -13.33 45.51
C GLN A 24 -6.35 -12.56 45.31
N HIS A 25 -7.23 -13.23 44.56
CA HIS A 25 -8.57 -12.90 44.04
C HIS A 25 -9.64 -12.50 45.08
N PRO A 26 -10.84 -12.12 44.56
CA PRO A 26 -11.95 -13.05 44.75
C PRO A 26 -12.69 -13.46 43.45
N ASN A 27 -13.32 -14.63 43.58
CA ASN A 27 -14.01 -15.47 42.59
C ASN A 27 -15.22 -14.83 41.90
N ILE A 28 -15.39 -15.12 40.60
CA ILE A 28 -16.70 -15.33 39.97
C ILE A 28 -16.62 -16.56 39.05
N ARG A 29 -17.60 -17.46 39.20
CA ARG A 29 -17.70 -18.81 38.62
C ARG A 29 -17.94 -18.80 37.11
N PRO A 30 -17.45 -19.79 36.34
CA PRO A 30 -18.00 -20.16 35.05
C PRO A 30 -18.98 -21.34 35.18
N ALA A 31 -20.11 -21.26 34.47
CA ALA A 31 -21.05 -22.37 34.32
C ALA A 31 -20.55 -23.35 33.25
N GLN A 32 -20.52 -24.63 33.60
CA GLN A 32 -20.32 -25.75 32.70
C GLN A 32 -21.64 -26.09 32.00
N HIS A 33 -21.58 -26.51 30.74
CA HIS A 33 -22.43 -27.59 30.27
C HIS A 33 -21.60 -28.56 29.40
N MET A 34 -21.59 -29.81 29.86
CA MET A 34 -21.01 -30.98 29.22
C MET A 34 -21.81 -31.39 27.98
N HIS A 35 -21.14 -31.94 26.97
CA HIS A 35 -21.51 -33.25 26.45
C HIS A 35 -20.29 -34.00 25.89
N ASP A 36 -20.41 -35.32 26.00
CA ASP A 36 -19.39 -36.35 26.09
C ASP A 36 -19.15 -37.05 24.72
N ARG A 37 -17.90 -37.53 24.53
CA ARG A 37 -17.45 -38.80 23.87
C ARG A 37 -17.69 -39.11 22.38
N THR A 38 -16.62 -38.93 21.57
CA THR A 38 -15.74 -39.91 20.84
C THR A 38 -16.29 -41.29 20.31
N PRO A 39 -15.54 -42.06 19.46
CA PRO A 39 -15.33 -41.94 17.99
C PRO A 39 -15.44 -43.30 17.21
N ILE A 40 -15.66 -43.35 15.88
CA ILE A 40 -15.39 -44.57 15.06
C ILE A 40 -14.88 -44.23 13.64
N ASN A 41 -13.87 -45.00 13.21
CA ASN A 41 -13.20 -45.06 11.90
C ASN A 41 -14.10 -45.42 10.70
N GLY A 42 -13.68 -45.04 9.48
CA GLY A 42 -14.19 -45.66 8.24
C GLY A 42 -13.56 -45.09 6.96
N ILE A 43 -12.66 -45.85 6.37
CA ILE A 43 -12.06 -45.68 5.02
C ILE A 43 -13.10 -46.11 3.96
N ALA A 44 -13.23 -45.39 2.84
CA ALA A 44 -13.34 -45.98 1.49
C ALA A 44 -13.48 -44.92 0.37
N ASN A 45 -12.75 -45.18 -0.72
CA ASN A 45 -12.70 -44.49 -2.00
C ASN A 45 -14.03 -44.50 -2.76
N SER A 46 -14.24 -43.50 -3.63
CA SER A 46 -14.74 -43.78 -5.00
C SER A 46 -14.45 -42.62 -5.96
N ASN A 47 -13.89 -43.01 -7.10
CA ASN A 47 -13.60 -42.24 -8.31
C ASN A 47 -14.83 -41.49 -8.86
N VAL A 48 -14.59 -40.33 -9.49
CA VAL A 48 -15.43 -39.86 -10.60
C VAL A 48 -14.54 -39.33 -11.71
N GLU A 49 -14.67 -39.99 -12.86
CA GLU A 49 -14.10 -39.67 -14.16
C GLU A 49 -14.74 -38.45 -14.83
N SER A 50 -14.04 -38.02 -15.85
CA SER A 50 -14.11 -36.85 -16.72
C SER A 50 -15.22 -36.83 -17.80
N VAL A 51 -15.75 -35.61 -18.06
CA VAL A 51 -15.95 -34.94 -19.40
C VAL A 51 -17.12 -35.44 -20.30
N PRO A 52 -17.68 -34.72 -21.33
CA PRO A 52 -17.68 -33.29 -21.74
C PRO A 52 -19.07 -32.64 -22.01
N ILE A 53 -19.02 -31.30 -22.07
CA ILE A 53 -19.61 -30.31 -23.03
C ILE A 53 -20.51 -30.82 -24.18
N GLY A 54 -21.68 -30.19 -24.32
CA GLY A 54 -22.49 -30.14 -25.54
C GLY A 54 -23.13 -28.75 -25.75
N SER A 55 -22.87 -28.16 -26.91
CA SER A 55 -23.32 -26.86 -27.42
C SER A 55 -24.73 -26.91 -28.04
N ALA A 56 -25.54 -25.86 -27.86
CA ALA A 56 -26.62 -25.52 -28.80
C ALA A 56 -27.03 -24.03 -28.70
N THR A 57 -27.06 -23.37 -29.86
CA THR A 57 -27.52 -22.01 -30.17
C THR A 57 -29.06 -21.93 -30.37
N PRO A 58 -29.66 -20.72 -30.54
CA PRO A 58 -30.94 -20.36 -29.93
C PRO A 58 -32.16 -20.42 -30.87
N GLU A 59 -33.36 -20.36 -30.27
CA GLU A 59 -34.56 -19.93 -30.98
C GLU A 59 -35.58 -19.25 -30.06
N SER A 60 -36.36 -18.35 -30.68
CA SER A 60 -37.24 -17.32 -30.11
C SER A 60 -38.57 -17.82 -29.54
N SER A 61 -39.15 -17.11 -28.57
CA SER A 61 -40.40 -16.33 -28.75
C SER A 61 -41.07 -15.90 -27.43
N GLN A 62 -41.50 -14.63 -27.44
CA GLN A 62 -42.69 -14.00 -26.84
C GLN A 62 -43.17 -14.34 -25.41
N GLY A 63 -43.29 -13.27 -24.60
CA GLY A 63 -44.12 -13.25 -23.40
C GLY A 63 -44.04 -11.90 -22.67
N LYS A 64 -44.68 -10.85 -23.18
CA LYS A 64 -44.83 -9.55 -22.51
C LYS A 64 -45.80 -9.67 -21.33
N VAL A 65 -45.36 -9.37 -20.12
CA VAL A 65 -46.24 -9.02 -18.99
C VAL A 65 -46.07 -7.54 -18.65
N MET A 66 -47.18 -6.84 -18.73
CA MET A 66 -47.36 -5.41 -18.54
C MET A 66 -47.67 -5.12 -17.07
N VAL A 67 -46.79 -4.42 -16.35
CA VAL A 67 -47.10 -3.89 -15.01
C VAL A 67 -47.18 -2.36 -15.08
N ARG A 68 -48.40 -1.87 -14.84
CA ARG A 68 -48.79 -0.45 -14.79
C ARG A 68 -48.00 0.33 -13.72
N ARG A 69 -47.26 1.35 -14.15
CA ARG A 69 -46.71 2.42 -13.30
C ARG A 69 -47.82 3.43 -12.98
N LYS A 70 -48.14 3.63 -11.70
CA LYS A 70 -49.05 4.68 -11.21
C LYS A 70 -48.21 5.88 -10.75
N LYS A 71 -48.38 7.03 -11.43
CA LYS A 71 -47.86 8.35 -11.05
C LYS A 71 -48.73 8.95 -9.93
N ARG A 72 -48.11 9.37 -8.83
CA ARG A 72 -48.55 10.41 -7.87
C ARG A 72 -47.25 11.04 -7.37
N GLY A 73 -46.99 12.35 -7.40
CA GLY A 73 -47.85 13.51 -7.14
C GLY A 73 -47.31 14.15 -5.86
N CYS A 74 -46.51 15.22 -5.99
CA CYS A 74 -45.92 15.97 -4.87
C CYS A 74 -46.99 16.69 -4.04
N VAL A 75 -46.87 16.66 -2.71
CA VAL A 75 -47.43 17.66 -1.79
C VAL A 75 -46.47 17.85 -0.61
N ALA A 76 -46.31 19.12 -0.24
CA ALA A 76 -45.42 19.64 0.80
C ALA A 76 -45.80 19.21 2.21
N GLY A 77 -44.78 18.97 3.05
CA GLY A 77 -44.90 18.75 4.49
C GLY A 77 -44.07 19.79 5.25
N THR A 78 -44.78 20.58 6.05
CA THR A 78 -44.34 21.69 6.89
C THR A 78 -43.50 21.18 8.07
N ALA A 79 -42.34 21.80 8.34
CA ALA A 79 -41.54 21.60 9.56
C ALA A 79 -41.56 22.86 10.43
N PRO A 80 -41.59 22.76 11.77
CA PRO A 80 -41.76 23.91 12.65
C PRO A 80 -40.45 24.71 12.86
N SER A 81 -40.59 26.03 12.91
CA SER A 81 -39.53 27.02 13.09
C SER A 81 -39.08 27.11 14.55
N VAL A 82 -37.76 27.06 14.78
CA VAL A 82 -37.15 27.49 16.04
C VAL A 82 -36.53 28.88 15.81
N ALA A 83 -36.99 29.84 16.60
CA ALA A 83 -36.58 31.25 16.54
C ALA A 83 -35.15 31.46 17.06
N SER A 84 -34.39 32.31 16.37
CA SER A 84 -33.14 32.90 16.88
C SER A 84 -33.34 34.41 17.10
N PRO A 85 -32.78 35.00 18.18
CA PRO A 85 -33.02 36.39 18.51
C PRO A 85 -32.25 37.36 17.59
N THR A 86 -32.92 38.45 17.25
CA THR A 86 -32.44 39.56 16.41
C THR A 86 -31.66 40.57 17.25
N ILE A 87 -30.44 40.93 16.83
CA ILE A 87 -29.64 42.03 17.41
C ILE A 87 -29.66 43.21 16.39
N PRO A 88 -29.90 44.46 16.81
CA PRO A 88 -29.98 45.62 15.90
C PRO A 88 -28.60 46.08 15.39
N PRO A 89 -28.52 46.73 14.22
CA PRO A 89 -27.25 47.12 13.62
C PRO A 89 -26.66 48.35 14.32
N GLN A 90 -25.42 48.24 14.80
CA GLN A 90 -24.59 49.38 15.15
C GLN A 90 -23.55 49.61 14.06
N SER A 91 -23.48 50.87 13.62
CA SER A 91 -22.52 51.42 12.66
C SER A 91 -21.08 51.26 13.17
N LEU A 92 -20.22 50.63 12.36
CA LEU A 92 -18.78 50.73 12.54
C LEU A 92 -18.11 51.13 11.22
N THR A 93 -17.37 52.21 11.36
CA THR A 93 -16.57 52.95 10.39
C THR A 93 -15.58 52.08 9.63
N VAL A 94 -15.56 52.24 8.31
CA VAL A 94 -14.55 51.66 7.42
C VAL A 94 -13.22 52.37 7.65
N SER A 95 -12.24 51.67 8.23
CA SER A 95 -10.84 52.06 8.15
C SER A 95 -10.17 51.19 7.09
N SER A 96 -9.75 51.82 6.00
CA SER A 96 -8.98 51.25 4.92
C SER A 96 -7.56 50.92 5.40
N ALA A 97 -7.32 49.66 5.77
CA ALA A 97 -5.99 49.11 5.92
C ALA A 97 -5.55 48.47 4.59
N SER A 98 -4.55 49.08 3.98
CA SER A 98 -3.84 48.62 2.78
C SER A 98 -3.28 47.21 2.98
N LEU A 99 -3.72 46.27 2.14
CA LEU A 99 -3.16 44.93 2.02
C LEU A 99 -1.76 45.02 1.41
N THR A 100 -0.74 44.93 2.24
CA THR A 100 0.61 44.60 1.78
C THR A 100 0.59 43.18 1.24
N SER A 101 0.82 43.07 -0.06
CA SER A 101 1.13 41.84 -0.80
C SER A 101 2.30 41.12 -0.14
N THR A 102 2.03 40.15 0.73
CA THR A 102 3.01 39.12 1.09
C THR A 102 3.11 38.19 -0.10
N THR A 103 4.20 38.36 -0.86
CA THR A 103 4.67 37.39 -1.84
C THR A 103 4.68 36.01 -1.19
N ALA A 104 3.79 35.14 -1.66
CA ALA A 104 3.86 33.73 -1.36
C ALA A 104 5.20 33.22 -1.87
N THR A 105 6.11 32.88 -0.96
CA THR A 105 7.33 32.15 -1.29
C THR A 105 6.90 30.81 -1.87
N VAL A 106 6.98 30.69 -3.19
CA VAL A 106 6.90 29.42 -3.91
C VAL A 106 8.01 28.55 -3.33
N ILE A 107 7.65 27.58 -2.50
CA ILE A 107 8.57 26.51 -2.11
C ILE A 107 8.91 25.80 -3.42
N GLY A 108 10.17 25.92 -3.83
CA GLY A 108 10.64 25.41 -5.10
C GLY A 108 10.26 23.95 -5.28
N THR A 109 9.58 23.64 -6.38
CA THR A 109 9.56 22.31 -6.95
C THR A 109 11.01 21.84 -7.05
N VAL A 110 11.37 20.79 -6.32
CA VAL A 110 12.66 20.13 -6.49
C VAL A 110 12.72 19.65 -7.94
N SER A 111 13.44 20.38 -8.80
CA SER A 111 13.92 19.83 -10.05
C SER A 111 14.94 18.77 -9.66
N THR A 112 14.52 17.51 -9.59
CA THR A 112 15.45 16.39 -9.36
C THR A 112 16.34 16.29 -10.60
N ASN A 113 17.46 17.03 -10.61
CA ASN A 113 18.51 16.84 -11.59
C ASN A 113 18.96 15.39 -11.49
N SER A 114 18.64 14.57 -12.49
CA SER A 114 18.99 13.15 -12.50
C SER A 114 20.50 13.00 -12.70
N THR A 115 21.24 12.70 -11.64
CA THR A 115 22.71 12.63 -11.68
C THR A 115 23.27 11.22 -11.94
N GLY A 116 22.44 10.26 -12.38
CA GLY A 116 22.87 8.89 -12.61
C GLY A 116 22.17 8.22 -13.79
N SER A 117 22.75 7.12 -14.28
CA SER A 117 22.19 6.18 -15.24
C SER A 117 20.82 5.64 -14.80
N LEU A 118 20.04 5.06 -15.72
CA LEU A 118 18.75 4.45 -15.37
C LEU A 118 18.93 3.33 -14.34
N LEU A 119 20.00 2.53 -14.44
CA LEU A 119 20.34 1.47 -13.48
C LEU A 119 20.59 2.03 -12.06
N GLU A 120 21.27 3.16 -11.94
CA GLU A 120 21.48 3.83 -10.64
C GLU A 120 20.17 4.40 -10.07
N ARG A 121 19.23 4.80 -10.93
CA ARG A 121 17.91 5.30 -10.47
C ARG A 121 16.97 4.19 -10.03
N ILE A 122 17.02 3.00 -10.64
CA ILE A 122 16.24 1.83 -10.21
C ILE A 122 16.86 1.15 -8.98
N PHE A 123 18.18 1.19 -8.84
CA PHE A 123 18.91 0.62 -7.70
C PHE A 123 19.73 1.70 -6.94
N PRO A 124 19.11 2.71 -6.33
CA PRO A 124 19.82 3.80 -5.66
C PRO A 124 20.63 3.35 -4.45
N MET A 125 20.36 2.17 -3.90
CA MET A 125 21.12 1.53 -2.81
C MET A 125 21.97 0.35 -3.30
N GLY A 126 22.17 0.21 -4.61
CA GLY A 126 22.77 -0.96 -5.23
C GLY A 126 21.82 -2.17 -5.30
N THR A 127 22.36 -3.30 -5.77
CA THR A 127 21.59 -4.53 -6.04
C THR A 127 21.50 -5.48 -4.84
N GLY A 128 22.13 -5.13 -3.72
CA GLY A 128 22.14 -5.96 -2.51
C GLY A 128 22.74 -7.35 -2.70
N SER A 129 22.23 -8.33 -1.95
CA SER A 129 22.66 -9.73 -2.01
C SER A 129 22.08 -10.48 -3.21
N ALA A 130 20.91 -10.06 -3.71
CA ALA A 130 20.29 -10.59 -4.92
C ALA A 130 19.31 -9.59 -5.52
N SER A 131 19.23 -9.52 -6.85
CA SER A 131 18.26 -8.68 -7.55
C SER A 131 17.80 -9.27 -8.88
N TRP A 132 16.64 -8.83 -9.35
CA TRP A 132 16.21 -8.98 -10.74
C TRP A 132 15.69 -7.66 -11.28
N THR A 133 15.69 -7.51 -12.61
CA THR A 133 15.16 -6.32 -13.28
C THR A 133 14.58 -6.67 -14.65
N THR A 134 13.55 -5.93 -15.09
CA THR A 134 13.07 -5.91 -16.48
C THR A 134 13.64 -4.73 -17.27
N CYS A 135 14.55 -3.94 -16.67
CA CYS A 135 15.19 -2.80 -17.33
C CYS A 135 16.13 -3.31 -18.42
N THR A 136 15.90 -2.89 -19.67
CA THR A 136 16.66 -3.35 -20.84
C THR A 136 18.11 -2.86 -20.87
N ASP A 137 18.46 -1.88 -20.04
CA ASP A 137 19.85 -1.44 -19.87
C ASP A 137 20.69 -2.49 -19.11
N SER A 138 20.05 -3.46 -18.45
CA SER A 138 20.73 -4.60 -17.83
C SER A 138 20.92 -5.76 -18.82
N SER A 139 22.14 -6.31 -18.86
CA SER A 139 22.46 -7.52 -19.64
C SER A 139 21.73 -8.78 -19.13
N SER A 140 21.24 -8.76 -17.88
CA SER A 140 20.48 -9.84 -17.26
C SER A 140 18.98 -9.53 -17.16
N SER A 141 18.48 -8.64 -18.01
CA SER A 141 17.07 -8.23 -18.01
C SER A 141 16.12 -9.41 -18.25
N LEU A 142 15.08 -9.48 -17.42
CA LEU A 142 14.01 -10.47 -17.53
C LEU A 142 12.83 -9.91 -18.33
N SER A 143 12.06 -10.79 -18.96
CA SER A 143 10.74 -10.44 -19.47
C SER A 143 9.77 -10.13 -18.32
N TYR A 144 8.67 -9.41 -18.60
CA TYR A 144 7.65 -9.13 -17.57
C TYR A 144 7.06 -10.40 -16.95
N SER A 145 6.75 -11.43 -17.75
CA SER A 145 6.30 -12.73 -17.25
C SER A 145 7.39 -13.47 -16.48
N GLY A 146 8.64 -13.30 -16.91
CA GLY A 146 9.82 -13.80 -16.21
C GLY A 146 10.04 -13.13 -14.86
N ALA A 147 9.67 -11.86 -14.67
CA ALA A 147 9.94 -11.14 -13.42
C ALA A 147 8.75 -11.14 -12.45
N LEU A 148 7.56 -10.78 -12.94
CA LEU A 148 6.45 -10.37 -12.07
C LEU A 148 5.49 -11.50 -11.67
N ASN A 149 5.61 -12.69 -12.27
CA ASN A 149 4.80 -13.90 -11.99
C ASN A 149 3.56 -13.70 -11.07
N PRO A 150 2.43 -13.22 -11.61
CA PRO A 150 1.22 -13.00 -10.83
C PRO A 150 0.73 -14.26 -10.11
N LEU A 151 0.26 -14.11 -8.87
CA LEU A 151 -0.46 -15.17 -8.16
C LEU A 151 -1.71 -15.60 -8.93
N THR A 152 -2.16 -16.84 -8.72
CA THR A 152 -3.18 -17.58 -9.51
C THR A 152 -4.49 -16.84 -9.84
N ALA A 153 -4.80 -15.73 -9.18
CA ALA A 153 -5.98 -14.89 -9.43
C ALA A 153 -5.69 -13.58 -10.21
N GLY A 154 -4.42 -13.25 -10.51
CA GLY A 154 -4.00 -12.06 -11.24
C GLY A 154 -3.45 -12.40 -12.62
N LYS A 155 -3.62 -11.50 -13.58
CA LYS A 155 -3.01 -11.57 -14.92
C LYS A 155 -2.14 -10.34 -15.12
N LEU A 156 -1.00 -10.50 -15.80
CA LEU A 156 -0.27 -9.34 -16.28
C LEU A 156 -1.15 -8.51 -17.22
N PRO A 157 -1.09 -7.16 -17.13
CA PRO A 157 -1.77 -6.30 -18.08
C PRO A 157 -1.22 -6.47 -19.48
N ASN A 158 -1.93 -5.90 -20.46
CA ASN A 158 -1.45 -5.86 -21.82
C ASN A 158 -0.12 -5.11 -21.90
N ILE A 159 0.78 -5.61 -22.74
CA ILE A 159 2.01 -4.91 -23.10
C ILE A 159 1.71 -4.04 -24.32
N ALA A 160 2.10 -2.77 -24.27
CA ALA A 160 1.97 -1.84 -25.37
C ALA A 160 3.24 -1.01 -25.53
N ILE A 161 3.40 -0.42 -26.71
CA ILE A 161 4.45 0.56 -26.96
C ILE A 161 4.03 1.89 -26.33
N SER A 162 4.85 2.40 -25.43
CA SER A 162 4.71 3.74 -24.84
C SER A 162 5.00 4.83 -25.88
N PRO A 163 4.58 6.10 -25.66
CA PRO A 163 4.72 7.16 -26.67
C PRO A 163 6.14 7.40 -27.19
N ASP A 164 7.17 7.04 -26.44
CA ASP A 164 8.59 7.16 -26.80
C ASP A 164 9.21 5.85 -27.31
N GLY A 165 8.39 4.82 -27.59
CA GLY A 165 8.83 3.61 -28.29
C GLY A 165 9.20 2.43 -27.38
N HIS A 166 9.08 2.55 -26.05
CA HIS A 166 9.44 1.46 -25.14
C HIS A 166 8.29 0.48 -24.89
N SER A 167 8.58 -0.82 -24.92
CA SER A 167 7.66 -1.89 -24.51
C SER A 167 7.36 -1.80 -23.02
N SER A 168 6.08 -1.59 -22.67
CA SER A 168 5.66 -1.28 -21.31
C SER A 168 4.34 -1.97 -20.95
N LEU A 169 4.13 -2.24 -19.66
CA LEU A 169 2.82 -2.65 -19.14
C LEU A 169 1.85 -1.47 -19.23
N LEU A 170 0.71 -1.66 -19.88
CA LEU A 170 -0.30 -0.63 -20.09
C LEU A 170 -1.38 -0.67 -19.00
N ALA A 171 -1.64 0.49 -18.39
CA ALA A 171 -2.81 0.73 -17.56
C ALA A 171 -3.74 1.71 -18.29
N ASN A 172 -4.99 1.29 -18.53
CA ASN A 172 -6.03 2.15 -19.10
C ASN A 172 -7.02 2.57 -18.01
N TYR A 173 -7.40 3.84 -17.99
CA TYR A 173 -8.38 4.38 -17.05
C TYR A 173 -9.53 5.01 -17.85
N PRO A 174 -10.57 4.24 -18.20
CA PRO A 174 -11.73 4.79 -18.88
C PRO A 174 -12.42 5.87 -18.06
N SER A 175 -12.99 6.87 -18.71
CA SER A 175 -13.76 7.93 -18.07
C SER A 175 -14.87 7.33 -17.18
N GLY A 176 -15.08 7.93 -16.01
CA GLY A 176 -16.08 7.48 -15.04
C GLY A 176 -15.64 6.32 -14.15
N THR A 177 -14.48 5.70 -14.38
CA THR A 177 -14.01 4.57 -13.56
C THR A 177 -13.31 5.03 -12.29
N PHE A 178 -13.63 4.39 -11.15
CA PHE A 178 -12.96 4.52 -9.85
C PHE A 178 -13.02 3.18 -9.11
N GLN A 179 -12.27 3.05 -8.00
CA GLN A 179 -12.07 1.81 -7.24
C GLN A 179 -11.36 0.71 -8.04
N LEU A 180 -10.97 -0.34 -7.33
CA LEU A 180 -10.40 -1.53 -7.93
C LEU A 180 -11.47 -2.24 -8.76
N SER A 181 -11.26 -2.35 -10.07
CA SER A 181 -12.17 -3.07 -10.98
C SER A 181 -11.38 -3.74 -12.11
N ALA A 182 -12.02 -4.67 -12.82
CA ALA A 182 -11.42 -5.29 -14.01
C ALA A 182 -11.36 -4.35 -15.22
N THR A 183 -12.01 -3.18 -15.15
CA THR A 183 -12.17 -2.24 -16.28
C THR A 183 -11.17 -1.10 -16.28
N GLN A 184 -10.35 -0.97 -15.23
CA GLN A 184 -9.31 0.06 -15.17
C GLN A 184 -8.01 -0.45 -14.59
N GLY A 185 -6.92 0.19 -15.02
CA GLY A 185 -5.56 -0.10 -14.64
C GLY A 185 -5.25 -1.60 -14.62
N PHE A 186 -4.60 -2.05 -13.56
CA PHE A 186 -4.33 -3.47 -13.35
C PHE A 186 -4.28 -3.82 -11.87
N ASN A 187 -4.45 -5.10 -11.58
CA ASN A 187 -4.47 -5.64 -10.24
C ASN A 187 -3.88 -7.06 -10.24
N PHE A 188 -2.72 -7.20 -9.61
CA PHE A 188 -2.20 -8.50 -9.26
C PHE A 188 -1.27 -8.39 -8.05
N TYR A 189 -1.11 -9.51 -7.37
CA TYR A 189 -0.07 -9.71 -6.38
C TYR A 189 0.98 -10.64 -6.98
N THR A 190 2.24 -10.45 -6.63
CA THR A 190 3.32 -11.36 -7.00
C THR A 190 3.71 -12.19 -5.79
N GLU A 191 4.21 -13.40 -6.04
CA GLU A 191 5.22 -13.98 -5.14
C GLU A 191 6.53 -13.25 -5.45
N GLY A 192 7.08 -12.53 -4.48
CA GLY A 192 8.30 -11.75 -4.68
C GLY A 192 9.55 -12.62 -4.74
N SER A 193 9.48 -13.88 -4.29
CA SER A 193 10.58 -14.83 -4.40
C SER A 193 10.74 -15.31 -5.84
N LYS A 194 11.91 -15.05 -6.43
CA LYS A 194 12.26 -15.41 -7.81
C LYS A 194 13.74 -15.78 -7.88
N ASN A 195 14.05 -16.99 -8.33
CA ASN A 195 15.43 -17.48 -8.42
C ASN A 195 16.17 -17.27 -7.08
N SER A 196 17.27 -16.51 -7.08
CA SER A 196 18.04 -16.19 -5.88
C SER A 196 17.50 -14.99 -5.08
N VAL A 197 16.49 -14.28 -5.58
CA VAL A 197 15.84 -13.16 -4.88
C VAL A 197 14.76 -13.73 -3.98
N LEU A 198 15.04 -13.93 -2.70
CA LEU A 198 14.14 -14.59 -1.74
C LEU A 198 13.58 -13.58 -0.72
N VAL A 199 12.58 -12.79 -1.12
CA VAL A 199 12.07 -11.71 -0.25
C VAL A 199 11.39 -12.20 1.03
N GLU A 200 10.90 -13.43 1.05
CA GLU A 200 10.18 -13.97 2.20
C GLU A 200 11.08 -14.27 3.41
N VAL A 201 12.39 -14.33 3.20
CA VAL A 201 13.40 -14.47 4.27
C VAL A 201 14.23 -13.21 4.47
N ALA A 202 14.01 -12.18 3.63
CA ALA A 202 14.71 -10.91 3.71
C ALA A 202 14.10 -10.01 4.78
N LYS A 203 14.94 -9.22 5.46
CA LYS A 203 14.47 -8.13 6.31
C LYS A 203 14.37 -6.83 5.56
N GLU A 204 15.15 -6.67 4.50
CA GLU A 204 15.25 -5.43 3.76
C GLU A 204 15.20 -5.66 2.26
N VAL A 205 14.23 -5.01 1.60
CA VAL A 205 14.06 -5.10 0.15
C VAL A 205 13.87 -3.73 -0.47
N MET A 206 14.14 -3.65 -1.76
CA MET A 206 13.86 -2.47 -2.57
C MET A 206 13.08 -2.87 -3.82
N LEU A 207 11.95 -2.20 -4.06
CA LEU A 207 11.13 -2.30 -5.26
C LEU A 207 11.29 -1.02 -6.08
N SER A 208 11.53 -1.12 -7.38
CA SER A 208 11.52 0.03 -8.27
C SER A 208 10.74 -0.22 -9.55
N TYR A 209 10.26 0.85 -10.17
CA TYR A 209 9.68 0.85 -11.50
C TYR A 209 9.66 2.27 -12.07
N SER A 210 9.61 2.38 -13.39
CA SER A 210 9.38 3.63 -14.11
C SER A 210 7.94 3.72 -14.56
N VAL A 211 7.33 4.90 -14.44
CA VAL A 211 5.98 5.18 -14.95
C VAL A 211 5.96 6.39 -15.86
N TYR A 212 5.14 6.34 -16.90
CA TYR A 212 4.81 7.44 -17.79
C TYR A 212 3.30 7.64 -17.73
N PHE A 213 2.84 8.77 -17.19
CA PHE A 213 1.45 9.20 -17.37
C PHE A 213 1.31 9.89 -18.73
N GLN A 214 0.25 9.59 -19.48
CA GLN A 214 -0.05 10.26 -20.75
C GLN A 214 0.11 11.77 -20.65
N SER A 215 0.61 12.43 -21.70
CA SER A 215 0.65 13.90 -21.74
C SER A 215 -0.76 14.48 -21.50
N GLY A 216 -0.89 15.42 -20.56
CA GLY A 216 -2.18 15.98 -20.16
C GLY A 216 -3.05 15.07 -19.30
N PHE A 217 -2.48 14.02 -18.68
CA PHE A 217 -3.20 13.16 -17.74
C PHE A 217 -3.83 13.98 -16.60
N GLN A 218 -5.10 13.73 -16.32
CA GLN A 218 -5.85 14.42 -15.27
C GLN A 218 -5.96 13.55 -14.03
N PHE A 219 -5.18 13.89 -13.01
CA PHE A 219 -5.06 13.13 -11.75
C PHE A 219 -6.31 13.14 -10.86
N ASN A 220 -7.26 14.06 -11.10
CA ASN A 220 -8.46 14.28 -10.28
C ASN A 220 -8.12 14.34 -8.76
N LYS A 221 -8.74 13.53 -7.90
CA LYS A 221 -8.47 13.47 -6.46
C LYS A 221 -7.33 12.52 -6.10
N GLY A 222 -7.05 11.54 -6.94
CA GLY A 222 -5.98 10.57 -6.73
C GLY A 222 -6.29 9.15 -7.18
N GLY A 223 -5.28 8.31 -7.04
CA GLY A 223 -5.34 6.89 -7.40
C GLY A 223 -4.12 6.13 -6.88
N LYS A 224 -4.20 4.81 -6.99
CA LYS A 224 -3.26 3.88 -6.35
C LYS A 224 -2.11 3.58 -7.29
N MET A 225 -0.94 3.33 -6.70
CA MET A 225 0.28 2.95 -7.38
C MET A 225 0.88 1.69 -6.74
N PRO A 226 1.63 0.88 -7.52
CA PRO A 226 2.25 -0.34 -7.03
C PRO A 226 3.16 -0.11 -5.82
N GLY A 227 3.25 -1.12 -4.95
CA GLY A 227 4.17 -1.12 -3.82
C GLY A 227 4.38 -2.52 -3.23
N LEU A 228 4.99 -2.58 -2.06
CA LEU A 228 5.30 -3.82 -1.36
C LEU A 228 4.14 -4.26 -0.46
N TYR A 229 4.01 -5.57 -0.23
CA TYR A 229 3.07 -6.12 0.74
C TYR A 229 3.68 -7.29 1.52
N GLY A 230 3.12 -7.54 2.71
CA GLY A 230 3.58 -8.61 3.58
C GLY A 230 2.63 -8.89 4.73
N GLY A 231 3.00 -9.86 5.56
CA GLY A 231 2.19 -10.31 6.69
C GLY A 231 2.63 -11.66 7.24
N THR A 232 1.85 -12.19 8.17
CA THR A 232 2.12 -13.44 8.90
C THR A 232 1.80 -14.70 8.09
N SER A 233 1.00 -14.54 7.04
CA SER A 233 0.70 -15.55 6.03
C SER A 233 0.35 -14.88 4.70
N LEU A 234 0.38 -15.60 3.58
CA LEU A 234 0.01 -15.03 2.28
C LEU A 234 -1.46 -14.55 2.27
N THR A 235 -2.33 -15.27 2.97
CA THR A 235 -3.74 -14.91 3.12
C THR A 235 -3.89 -13.59 3.89
N ALA A 236 -3.21 -13.47 5.03
CA ALA A 236 -3.21 -12.22 5.81
C ALA A 236 -2.59 -11.07 5.01
N ALA A 237 -1.45 -11.30 4.35
CA ALA A 237 -0.72 -10.27 3.60
C ALA A 237 -1.57 -9.59 2.51
N LYS A 238 -2.48 -10.33 1.86
CA LYS A 238 -3.38 -9.79 0.82
C LYS A 238 -4.59 -9.01 1.36
N SER A 239 -4.72 -8.87 2.68
CA SER A 239 -5.91 -8.28 3.32
C SER A 239 -5.74 -6.82 3.75
N CYS A 240 -4.51 -6.29 3.80
CA CYS A 240 -4.23 -4.91 4.26
C CYS A 240 -4.54 -3.85 3.18
N SER A 241 -5.82 -3.71 2.83
CA SER A 241 -6.33 -2.70 1.91
C SER A 241 -7.85 -2.46 2.08
N GLY A 242 -8.42 -1.54 1.30
CA GLY A 242 -9.89 -1.41 1.16
C GLY A 242 -10.64 -0.91 2.39
N GLY A 243 -9.93 -0.42 3.41
CA GLY A 243 -10.51 0.04 4.67
C GLY A 243 -10.76 -1.06 5.71
N ARG A 244 -10.13 -2.24 5.55
CA ARG A 244 -10.14 -3.29 6.58
C ARG A 244 -9.53 -2.76 7.88
N GLN A 245 -10.23 -2.98 8.99
CA GLN A 245 -9.83 -2.58 10.34
C GLN A 245 -9.44 -3.75 11.25
N GLU A 246 -9.92 -4.96 10.94
CA GLU A 246 -9.60 -6.15 11.72
C GLU A 246 -8.22 -6.70 11.35
N GLY A 247 -7.52 -7.31 12.31
CA GLY A 247 -6.25 -8.02 12.08
C GLY A 247 -5.21 -7.19 11.34
N ARG A 248 -5.08 -5.89 11.68
CA ARG A 248 -4.09 -4.96 11.12
C ARG A 248 -2.65 -5.32 11.49
N ASP A 249 -2.48 -6.05 12.59
CA ASP A 249 -1.17 -6.52 13.04
C ASP A 249 -0.68 -7.77 12.27
N ASP A 250 -1.56 -8.41 11.49
CA ASP A 250 -1.24 -9.62 10.73
C ASP A 250 -0.67 -9.32 9.34
N CYS A 251 -0.73 -8.07 8.89
CA CYS A 251 -0.32 -7.69 7.53
C CYS A 251 0.16 -6.25 7.43
N PHE A 252 0.78 -5.94 6.31
CA PHE A 252 1.01 -4.56 5.88
C PHE A 252 0.91 -4.42 4.37
N SER A 253 0.56 -3.22 3.90
CA SER A 253 0.85 -2.80 2.53
C SER A 253 1.55 -1.45 2.53
N ALA A 254 2.56 -1.31 1.70
CA ALA A 254 3.40 -0.14 1.60
C ALA A 254 3.38 0.32 0.14
N ARG A 255 2.29 1.01 -0.24
CA ARG A 255 2.00 1.44 -1.61
C ARG A 255 2.33 2.91 -1.81
N LEU A 256 2.21 3.36 -3.05
CA LEU A 256 2.20 4.77 -3.39
C LEU A 256 0.80 5.21 -3.81
N MET A 257 0.55 6.52 -3.77
CA MET A 257 -0.61 7.13 -4.41
C MET A 257 -0.20 8.38 -5.19
N TRP A 258 -0.96 8.68 -6.25
CA TRP A 258 -1.03 10.04 -6.77
C TRP A 258 -2.24 10.75 -6.16
N ARG A 259 -2.15 12.07 -6.09
CA ARG A 259 -3.20 13.00 -5.64
C ARG A 259 -3.40 14.09 -6.69
N THR A 260 -4.26 15.05 -6.38
CA THR A 260 -4.52 16.22 -7.22
C THR A 260 -3.22 16.88 -7.68
N ASN A 261 -3.21 17.31 -8.95
CA ASN A 261 -2.06 17.90 -9.63
C ASN A 261 -0.80 17.00 -9.67
N GLY A 262 -0.96 15.68 -9.51
CA GLY A 262 0.14 14.73 -9.56
C GLY A 262 0.95 14.66 -8.28
N ALA A 263 0.53 15.27 -7.18
CA ALA A 263 1.26 15.16 -5.90
C ALA A 263 1.38 13.67 -5.49
N GLY A 264 2.60 13.22 -5.22
CA GLY A 264 2.88 11.85 -4.81
C GLY A 264 2.93 11.69 -3.29
N GLU A 265 2.60 10.50 -2.80
CA GLU A 265 2.67 10.14 -1.37
C GLU A 265 2.99 8.65 -1.18
N PHE A 266 3.51 8.31 -0.02
CA PHE A 266 3.33 6.96 0.52
C PHE A 266 1.87 6.78 0.94
N TYR A 267 1.34 5.59 0.66
CA TYR A 267 0.00 5.17 1.07
C TYR A 267 0.08 3.81 1.75
N ASN A 268 0.19 3.85 3.07
CA ASN A 268 0.55 2.70 3.88
C ASN A 268 -0.66 2.16 4.66
N TYR A 269 -0.77 0.84 4.72
CA TYR A 269 -1.58 0.15 5.71
C TYR A 269 -0.60 -0.53 6.66
N TYR A 270 -0.29 0.15 7.75
CA TYR A 270 0.56 -0.38 8.82
C TYR A 270 -0.26 -0.73 10.07
N PRO A 271 0.32 -1.52 11.00
CA PRO A 271 -0.20 -1.71 12.35
C PRO A 271 -0.51 -0.37 13.03
N THR A 272 -1.51 -0.36 13.91
CA THR A 272 -1.97 0.87 14.58
C THR A 272 -0.94 1.44 15.57
N SER A 273 -0.04 0.60 16.09
CA SER A 273 1.05 1.07 16.98
C SER A 273 1.93 2.15 16.33
N ILE A 274 2.08 2.14 15.00
CA ILE A 274 2.86 3.14 14.27
C ILE A 274 2.18 4.53 14.29
N THR A 275 0.85 4.59 14.38
CA THR A 275 0.12 5.87 14.35
C THR A 275 -0.01 6.51 15.73
N GLU A 276 0.27 5.76 16.80
CA GLU A 276 0.13 6.18 18.19
C GLU A 276 1.39 6.86 18.77
N GLY A 277 2.47 6.99 17.97
CA GLY A 277 3.70 7.68 18.39
C GLY A 277 4.64 8.09 17.25
N GLY A 278 5.58 9.01 17.54
CA GLY A 278 6.65 9.41 16.63
C GLY A 278 6.27 10.46 15.57
N THR A 279 7.13 10.59 14.55
CA THR A 279 6.97 11.61 13.48
C THR A 279 6.27 11.08 12.24
N TYR A 280 5.84 9.81 12.23
CA TYR A 280 5.24 9.16 11.05
C TYR A 280 4.05 9.96 10.51
N CYS A 281 3.02 10.18 11.34
CA CYS A 281 1.81 10.93 10.96
C CYS A 281 2.04 12.45 10.77
N SER A 282 3.21 12.97 11.13
CA SER A 282 3.59 14.38 10.96
C SER A 282 4.71 14.57 9.93
N THR A 283 5.04 13.54 9.15
CA THR A 283 6.10 13.61 8.14
C THR A 283 5.78 14.72 7.14
N PRO A 284 6.70 15.67 6.88
CA PRO A 284 6.47 16.72 5.89
C PRO A 284 6.46 16.15 4.46
N PRO A 285 5.92 16.90 3.48
CA PRO A 285 5.29 18.20 3.63
C PRO A 285 3.84 18.14 4.13
N TYR A 286 3.19 16.98 4.02
CA TYR A 286 1.84 16.76 4.53
C TYR A 286 1.60 15.28 4.80
N SER A 287 1.13 14.95 6.00
CA SER A 287 0.77 13.59 6.38
C SER A 287 -0.55 13.55 7.15
N ILE A 288 -1.33 12.50 6.92
CA ILE A 288 -2.53 12.15 7.71
C ILE A 288 -2.52 10.65 7.92
N CYS A 289 -2.62 10.24 9.18
CA CYS A 289 -2.98 8.86 9.52
C CYS A 289 -4.50 8.74 9.57
N ASP A 290 -5.05 7.81 8.80
CA ASP A 290 -6.49 7.66 8.58
C ASP A 290 -7.01 6.50 9.44
N THR A 291 -8.09 6.73 10.17
CA THR A 291 -8.66 5.71 11.07
C THR A 291 -9.47 4.63 10.33
N VAL A 292 -9.79 4.84 9.05
CA VAL A 292 -10.58 3.92 8.24
C VAL A 292 -9.76 3.34 7.10
N TYR A 293 -8.92 4.14 6.45
CA TYR A 293 -8.17 3.75 5.26
C TYR A 293 -6.66 3.64 5.54
N GLY A 294 -5.85 3.82 4.50
CA GLY A 294 -4.40 3.87 4.63
C GLY A 294 -3.93 5.29 4.94
N ASP A 295 -2.77 5.38 5.57
CA ASP A 295 -2.16 6.63 5.93
C ASP A 295 -1.56 7.29 4.69
N SER A 296 -1.80 8.59 4.54
CA SER A 296 -1.16 9.43 3.53
C SER A 296 0.10 10.05 4.12
N ILE A 297 1.28 9.64 3.67
CA ILE A 297 2.55 10.09 4.27
C ILE A 297 3.40 10.84 3.24
N GLY A 298 3.86 12.03 3.61
CA GLY A 298 4.72 12.88 2.78
C GLY A 298 4.08 13.35 1.47
N ARG A 299 2.76 13.57 1.45
CA ARG A 299 2.03 14.01 0.25
C ARG A 299 2.58 15.31 -0.30
N GLY A 300 3.02 15.28 -1.54
CA GLY A 300 3.59 16.45 -2.23
C GLY A 300 5.10 16.56 -2.09
N ALA A 301 5.78 15.59 -1.46
CA ALA A 301 7.24 15.52 -1.45
C ALA A 301 7.84 15.36 -2.87
N PHE A 302 7.04 14.86 -3.81
CA PHE A 302 7.35 14.79 -5.23
C PHE A 302 6.07 14.92 -6.06
N THR A 303 6.22 15.07 -7.38
CA THR A 303 5.11 15.14 -8.33
C THR A 303 5.30 14.09 -9.42
N TRP A 304 4.24 13.37 -9.75
CA TRP A 304 4.13 12.53 -10.94
C TRP A 304 3.99 13.43 -12.18
N PRO A 305 4.98 13.46 -13.09
CA PRO A 305 4.86 14.25 -14.29
C PRO A 305 3.90 13.60 -15.28
N THR A 306 3.27 14.42 -16.11
CA THR A 306 2.57 13.97 -17.31
C THR A 306 3.48 14.11 -18.51
N GLY A 307 3.43 13.18 -19.45
CA GLY A 307 4.20 13.28 -20.69
C GLY A 307 5.71 12.98 -20.53
N ALA A 308 6.14 12.51 -19.36
CA ALA A 308 7.53 12.17 -19.08
C ALA A 308 7.63 10.95 -18.16
N TRP A 309 8.75 10.23 -18.26
CA TRP A 309 9.07 9.15 -17.34
C TRP A 309 9.53 9.68 -16.00
N ILE A 310 9.11 8.98 -14.94
CA ILE A 310 9.64 9.12 -13.59
C ILE A 310 9.95 7.72 -13.06
N THR A 311 11.14 7.56 -12.47
CA THR A 311 11.53 6.33 -11.78
C THR A 311 11.30 6.51 -10.29
N VAL A 312 10.58 5.56 -9.68
CA VAL A 312 10.47 5.48 -8.22
C VAL A 312 11.14 4.20 -7.73
N ALA A 313 11.82 4.30 -6.58
CA ALA A 313 12.32 3.15 -5.86
C ALA A 313 11.91 3.28 -4.38
N GLN A 314 11.30 2.24 -3.84
CA GLN A 314 10.87 2.15 -2.46
C GLN A 314 11.69 1.06 -1.75
N ARG A 315 12.45 1.47 -0.75
CA ARG A 315 13.13 0.57 0.20
C ARG A 315 12.23 0.36 1.41
N LEU A 316 12.10 -0.88 1.86
CA LEU A 316 11.38 -1.26 3.07
C LEU A 316 12.25 -2.21 3.90
N LYS A 317 12.44 -1.86 5.17
CA LYS A 317 13.12 -2.66 6.17
C LYS A 317 12.15 -2.99 7.29
N LEU A 318 11.92 -4.28 7.51
CA LEU A 318 11.16 -4.77 8.65
C LEU A 318 11.95 -4.56 9.94
N ASN A 319 11.24 -4.22 11.00
CA ASN A 319 11.79 -4.15 12.34
C ASN A 319 11.93 -5.54 12.97
N ASP A 320 12.73 -5.61 14.03
CA ASP A 320 12.67 -6.69 14.99
C ASP A 320 11.39 -6.57 15.83
N VAL A 321 10.75 -7.70 16.12
CA VAL A 321 9.49 -7.72 16.89
C VAL A 321 9.70 -7.08 18.26
N GLY A 322 8.90 -6.08 18.58
CA GLY A 322 8.99 -5.31 19.84
C GLY A 322 10.03 -4.19 19.83
N ALA A 323 10.61 -3.85 18.68
CA ALA A 323 11.52 -2.72 18.53
C ALA A 323 11.12 -1.79 17.37
N ALA A 324 11.17 -0.49 17.60
CA ALA A 324 11.01 0.55 16.58
C ALA A 324 12.31 0.77 15.78
N ASN A 325 12.75 -0.23 15.01
CA ASN A 325 13.96 -0.14 14.16
C ASN A 325 13.72 -0.44 12.67
N GLY A 326 12.45 -0.44 12.25
CA GLY A 326 12.04 -0.54 10.85
C GLY A 326 12.18 0.79 10.12
N GLU A 327 12.29 0.72 8.80
CA GLU A 327 12.55 1.89 7.95
C GLU A 327 11.78 1.78 6.63
N GLN A 328 11.35 2.91 6.08
CA GLN A 328 10.82 3.00 4.72
C GLN A 328 11.40 4.24 4.04
N GLU A 329 11.89 4.11 2.82
CA GLU A 329 12.51 5.21 2.08
C GLU A 329 12.04 5.23 0.62
N LEU A 330 11.65 6.41 0.14
CA LEU A 330 11.26 6.65 -1.25
C LEU A 330 12.35 7.44 -1.95
N PHE A 331 12.78 6.92 -3.07
CA PHE A 331 13.66 7.59 -4.02
C PHE A 331 12.87 7.93 -5.27
N VAL A 332 13.04 9.15 -5.77
CA VAL A 332 12.51 9.63 -7.04
C VAL A 332 13.67 10.02 -7.93
N ASN A 333 13.77 9.36 -9.08
CA ASN A 333 14.89 9.52 -10.02
C ASN A 333 16.26 9.37 -9.34
N GLY A 334 16.38 8.44 -8.38
CA GLY A 334 17.59 8.16 -7.61
C GLY A 334 17.83 9.06 -6.40
N VAL A 335 16.99 10.09 -6.18
CA VAL A 335 17.12 11.03 -5.05
C VAL A 335 16.16 10.63 -3.93
N SER A 336 16.65 10.47 -2.70
CA SER A 336 15.79 10.22 -1.54
C SER A 336 14.89 11.43 -1.27
N VAL A 337 13.57 11.23 -1.25
CA VAL A 337 12.56 12.29 -1.08
C VAL A 337 11.71 12.13 0.18
N ILE A 338 11.55 10.90 0.67
CA ILE A 338 10.86 10.62 1.94
C ILE A 338 11.64 9.52 2.65
N LYS A 339 12.02 9.73 3.91
CA LYS A 339 12.69 8.73 4.75
C LYS A 339 11.98 8.64 6.10
N LEU A 340 11.41 7.47 6.36
CA LEU A 340 10.72 7.13 7.59
C LEU A 340 11.61 6.18 8.40
N LEU A 341 11.84 6.52 9.66
CA LEU A 341 12.66 5.77 10.59
C LEU A 341 11.82 5.38 11.80
N GLY A 342 12.26 4.36 12.53
CA GLY A 342 11.66 3.98 13.79
C GLY A 342 10.27 3.37 13.64
N LEU A 343 10.05 2.58 12.59
CA LEU A 343 8.76 1.95 12.32
C LEU A 343 8.65 0.58 13.02
N GLU A 344 7.46 0.25 13.51
CA GLU A 344 7.08 -1.07 14.05
C GLU A 344 6.09 -1.78 13.10
N ILE A 345 6.58 -2.21 11.94
CA ILE A 345 5.78 -2.84 10.87
C ILE A 345 5.47 -4.31 11.19
N SER A 346 6.43 -5.03 11.74
CA SER A 346 6.38 -6.44 12.11
C SER A 346 5.98 -6.59 13.57
N MET A 347 4.72 -6.99 13.79
CA MET A 347 4.18 -7.25 15.12
C MET A 347 4.39 -8.70 15.60
N GLN A 348 4.73 -9.60 14.69
CA GLN A 348 4.87 -11.03 14.94
C GLN A 348 6.12 -11.57 14.23
N SER A 349 6.75 -12.61 14.78
CA SER A 349 7.99 -13.18 14.23
C SER A 349 7.77 -13.89 12.89
N SER A 350 6.53 -14.23 12.56
CA SER A 350 6.12 -14.80 11.28
C SER A 350 5.90 -13.73 10.19
N THR A 351 5.89 -12.44 10.53
CA THR A 351 5.69 -11.37 9.56
C THR A 351 6.86 -11.31 8.58
N LYS A 352 6.55 -11.44 7.29
CA LYS A 352 7.52 -11.37 6.19
C LYS A 352 7.00 -10.58 5.00
N ILE A 353 7.92 -10.15 4.14
CA ILE A 353 7.60 -9.51 2.87
C ILE A 353 7.21 -10.60 1.88
N TYR A 354 6.06 -10.47 1.23
CA TYR A 354 5.57 -11.46 0.28
C TYR A 354 5.82 -11.09 -1.18
N GLY A 355 5.95 -9.80 -1.50
CA GLY A 355 6.27 -9.35 -2.86
C GLY A 355 5.63 -8.02 -3.21
N ILE A 356 5.17 -7.91 -4.44
CA ILE A 356 4.63 -6.69 -5.03
C ILE A 356 3.09 -6.77 -5.05
N MET A 357 2.45 -5.74 -4.51
CA MET A 357 1.04 -5.44 -4.69
C MET A 357 0.92 -4.48 -5.86
N ALA A 358 0.88 -5.03 -7.07
CA ALA A 358 0.83 -4.30 -8.32
C ALA A 358 -0.61 -3.90 -8.62
N GLN A 359 -1.01 -2.77 -8.06
CA GLN A 359 -2.34 -2.21 -8.24
C GLN A 359 -2.26 -0.76 -8.68
N THR A 360 -2.98 -0.43 -9.75
CA THR A 360 -3.19 0.94 -10.14
C THR A 360 -4.61 1.18 -10.63
N PHE A 361 -5.24 2.24 -10.13
CA PHE A 361 -6.62 2.61 -10.43
C PHE A 361 -6.89 4.01 -9.87
N PHE A 362 -7.75 4.78 -10.52
CA PHE A 362 -8.39 5.95 -9.91
C PHE A 362 -9.20 5.49 -8.72
N GLY A 363 -9.11 6.19 -7.58
CA GLY A 363 -9.95 5.75 -6.49
C GLY A 363 -9.90 6.55 -5.23
N GLY A 364 -11.09 6.66 -4.68
CA GLY A 364 -11.45 6.62 -3.28
C GLY A 364 -12.63 5.67 -3.22
N ASN A 365 -13.65 6.00 -2.45
CA ASN A 365 -14.84 5.17 -2.28
C ASN A 365 -16.10 5.72 -2.96
N ASP A 366 -16.01 6.81 -3.74
CA ASP A 366 -17.16 7.43 -4.42
C ASP A 366 -16.83 7.96 -5.84
N ALA A 367 -17.86 8.30 -6.60
CA ALA A 367 -17.76 8.72 -8.00
C ALA A 367 -16.98 10.02 -8.23
N THR A 368 -16.77 10.85 -7.21
CA THR A 368 -15.96 12.08 -7.33
C THR A 368 -14.47 11.77 -7.54
N TRP A 369 -14.06 10.51 -7.38
CA TRP A 369 -12.71 10.02 -7.65
C TRP A 369 -12.51 9.46 -9.06
N ALA A 370 -13.58 9.41 -9.87
CA ALA A 370 -13.53 8.83 -11.20
C ALA A 370 -12.46 9.46 -12.10
N SER A 371 -11.89 8.64 -12.99
CA SER A 371 -11.11 9.16 -14.10
C SER A 371 -11.97 10.16 -14.89
N PRO A 372 -11.55 11.42 -15.07
CA PRO A 372 -12.36 12.43 -15.75
C PRO A 372 -12.46 12.18 -17.26
N GLN A 373 -11.49 11.45 -17.84
CA GLN A 373 -11.41 11.16 -19.26
C GLN A 373 -10.82 9.76 -19.47
N ASP A 374 -10.89 9.26 -20.70
CA ASP A 374 -10.11 8.08 -21.10
C ASP A 374 -8.64 8.47 -21.14
N GLN A 375 -7.81 7.77 -20.37
CA GLN A 375 -6.38 8.07 -20.29
C GLN A 375 -5.58 6.85 -19.90
N SER A 376 -4.29 6.88 -20.19
CA SER A 376 -3.41 5.74 -19.97
C SER A 376 -2.15 6.10 -19.19
N ALA A 377 -1.55 5.09 -18.57
CA ALA A 377 -0.20 5.12 -18.05
C ALA A 377 0.57 3.87 -18.46
N TRP A 378 1.88 3.99 -18.61
CA TRP A 378 2.78 2.90 -18.99
C TRP A 378 3.80 2.66 -17.89
N PHE A 379 4.09 1.39 -17.61
CA PHE A 379 4.99 0.96 -16.55
C PHE A 379 6.08 0.05 -17.10
N LYS A 380 7.35 0.32 -16.76
CA LYS A 380 8.51 -0.47 -17.19
C LYS A 380 9.60 -0.49 -16.11
N ASP A 381 10.72 -1.14 -16.39
CA ASP A 381 11.91 -1.21 -15.51
C ASP A 381 11.61 -1.76 -14.10
N TRP A 382 10.65 -2.67 -14.00
CA TRP A 382 10.30 -3.32 -12.74
C TRP A 382 11.52 -4.04 -12.20
N SER A 383 11.89 -3.75 -10.97
CA SER A 383 13.07 -4.34 -10.34
C SER A 383 12.83 -4.58 -8.87
N LEU A 384 13.49 -5.62 -8.35
CA LEU A 384 13.43 -5.98 -6.94
C LEU A 384 14.83 -6.39 -6.49
N ALA A 385 15.25 -5.91 -5.33
CA ALA A 385 16.50 -6.29 -4.68
C ALA A 385 16.25 -6.69 -3.23
N VAL A 386 16.97 -7.72 -2.77
CA VAL A 386 17.15 -8.05 -1.35
C VAL A 386 18.45 -7.38 -0.89
N LEU A 387 18.36 -6.50 0.10
CA LEU A 387 19.51 -5.75 0.61
C LEU A 387 20.12 -6.38 1.86
N ALA A 388 19.29 -6.99 2.73
CA ALA A 388 19.71 -7.66 3.95
C ALA A 388 18.74 -8.78 4.38
#